data_AF-A0A7J7X8J5-F1
#
_entry.id   AF-A0A7J7X8J5-F1
#
_cell.length_a   1.000
_cell.length_b   1.000
_cell.length_c   1.000
_cell.angle_alpha   90.00
_cell.angle_beta   90.00
_cell.angle_gamma   90.00
#
_symmetry.space_group_name_H-M   'P 1'
#
loop_
_entity.id
_entity.type
_entity.pdbx_description
1 polymer ?
#
loop_
_entity_poly.entity_id
_entity_poly.type
_entity_poly.pdbx_seq_one_letter_code
_entity_poly.pdbx_strand_id
1 'polypeptide(L)'
;MRMECDSLAMIRLRRGRENAGCGLESEVLDSHRLHHLLARTRATSREEKNLQGFLEQPKEKWVESAFEVDGPHYFTVLALHILPPEKWRAMRVEILRRLLVTSQARAVAPGGATRLTDKAVKDYSVYRSSLLFWALVDLIYNMFKKVPTSNTEGGWSCSLAEYIRHNDMPICEAADKALKTFQEEFMPVETFSEFLDVAGLLSEITDPESFLKDLLNSVP
;
A
#
# COMPACT_ATOMS: atom_id res chain seq x y z
N MET A 1 -19.55 -28.86 27.30
CA MET A 1 -20.55 -27.82 27.63
C MET A 1 -19.84 -26.48 27.50
N ARG A 2 -20.04 -25.60 26.51
CA ARG A 2 -21.10 -25.38 25.53
C ARG A 2 -20.45 -25.06 24.17
N MET A 3 -20.62 -25.95 23.20
CA MET A 3 -20.77 -25.57 21.80
C MET A 3 -22.28 -25.58 21.53
N GLU A 4 -22.75 -24.82 20.54
CA GLU A 4 -24.18 -24.60 20.18
C GLU A 4 -24.85 -23.39 20.84
N CYS A 5 -24.59 -22.19 20.33
CA CYS A 5 -25.58 -21.11 20.32
C CYS A 5 -25.48 -20.19 19.09
N ASP A 6 -24.36 -20.17 18.36
CA ASP A 6 -24.18 -19.14 17.30
C ASP A 6 -24.73 -19.51 15.90
N SER A 7 -25.09 -20.78 15.63
CA SER A 7 -25.66 -21.15 14.33
C SER A 7 -27.14 -20.76 14.15
N LEU A 8 -27.88 -20.49 15.23
CA LEU A 8 -29.32 -20.20 15.14
C LEU A 8 -29.64 -18.71 14.97
N ALA A 9 -28.69 -17.80 15.21
CA ALA A 9 -28.85 -16.37 14.94
C ALA A 9 -28.80 -16.04 13.43
N MET A 10 -28.11 -16.87 12.63
CA MET A 10 -27.98 -16.66 11.18
C MET A 10 -29.19 -17.12 10.35
N ILE A 11 -30.06 -17.98 10.90
CA ILE A 11 -31.23 -18.50 10.17
C ILE A 11 -32.47 -17.60 10.35
N ARG A 12 -32.58 -16.85 11.46
CA ARG A 12 -33.73 -15.96 11.69
C ARG A 12 -33.69 -14.64 10.92
N LEU A 13 -32.54 -14.22 10.38
CA LEU A 13 -32.46 -13.03 9.53
C LEU A 13 -32.78 -13.29 8.05
N ARG A 14 -32.91 -14.57 7.63
CA ARG A 14 -33.24 -14.93 6.24
C ARG A 14 -34.73 -15.06 5.94
N ARG A 15 -35.63 -14.96 6.93
CA ARG A 15 -37.08 -15.20 6.75
C ARG A 15 -37.97 -14.00 7.05
N GLY A 16 -37.40 -12.78 7.04
CA GLY A 16 -38.14 -11.54 7.31
C GLY A 16 -38.06 -10.49 6.21
N ARG A 17 -37.49 -10.80 5.04
CA ARG A 17 -37.27 -9.83 3.96
C ARG A 17 -37.72 -10.36 2.60
N GLU A 18 -38.94 -10.88 2.56
CA GLU A 18 -39.71 -11.09 1.32
C GLU A 18 -41.02 -10.33 1.46
N ASN A 19 -40.96 -9.00 1.26
CA ASN A 19 -42.04 -8.17 0.72
C ASN A 19 -41.60 -6.70 0.81
N ALA A 20 -41.85 -5.96 -0.28
CA ALA A 20 -41.31 -4.64 -0.66
C ALA A 20 -39.88 -4.75 -1.25
N GLY A 21 -39.61 -4.65 -2.56
CA GLY A 21 -40.38 -4.05 -3.63
C GLY A 21 -39.87 -2.65 -3.97
N CYS A 22 -38.65 -2.52 -4.49
CA CYS A 22 -38.30 -1.60 -5.59
C CYS A 22 -36.83 -1.81 -5.96
N GLY A 23 -36.55 -1.91 -7.27
CA GLY A 23 -35.20 -2.13 -7.77
C GLY A 23 -34.29 -0.93 -7.48
N LEU A 24 -33.14 -1.22 -6.87
CA LEU A 24 -31.84 -0.51 -6.95
C LEU A 24 -30.77 -1.20 -6.07
N GLU A 25 -30.92 -2.48 -5.72
CA GLU A 25 -29.98 -3.20 -4.83
C GLU A 25 -28.96 -4.05 -5.60
N SER A 26 -28.22 -3.47 -6.55
CA SER A 26 -27.11 -4.18 -7.23
C SER A 26 -25.72 -3.55 -7.05
N GLU A 27 -25.57 -2.42 -6.34
CA GLU A 27 -24.26 -1.75 -6.19
C GLU A 27 -23.83 -1.45 -4.75
N VAL A 28 -24.49 -2.02 -3.74
CA VAL A 28 -24.01 -1.95 -2.32
C VAL A 28 -23.15 -3.15 -1.95
N LEU A 29 -22.48 -3.74 -2.96
CA LEU A 29 -21.59 -4.88 -2.79
C LEU A 29 -20.14 -4.39 -2.74
N ASP A 30 -19.72 -3.67 -1.69
CA ASP A 30 -18.32 -3.77 -1.22
C ASP A 30 -18.01 -3.13 0.14
N SER A 31 -18.75 -2.12 0.60
CA SER A 31 -18.43 -1.48 1.88
C SER A 31 -18.70 -2.40 3.09
N HIS A 32 -19.76 -3.22 3.04
CA HIS A 32 -20.04 -4.23 4.08
C HIS A 32 -19.06 -5.41 4.08
N ARG A 33 -18.54 -5.85 2.92
CA ARG A 33 -17.59 -6.97 2.85
C ARG A 33 -16.22 -6.57 3.37
N LEU A 34 -15.75 -5.36 3.03
CA LEU A 34 -14.51 -4.79 3.56
C LEU A 34 -14.61 -4.61 5.08
N HIS A 35 -15.74 -4.07 5.57
CA HIS A 35 -16.01 -3.92 7.00
C HIS A 35 -16.05 -5.28 7.74
N HIS A 36 -16.66 -6.31 7.15
CA HIS A 36 -16.73 -7.65 7.74
C HIS A 36 -15.38 -8.39 7.72
N LEU A 37 -14.52 -8.08 6.75
CA LEU A 37 -13.13 -8.55 6.66
C LEU A 37 -12.27 -7.85 7.73
N LEU A 38 -12.47 -6.54 7.92
CA LEU A 38 -11.77 -5.70 8.90
C LEU A 38 -12.22 -5.98 10.35
N ALA A 39 -13.48 -6.35 10.58
CA ALA A 39 -14.01 -6.77 11.88
C ALA A 39 -13.46 -8.14 12.37
N ARG A 40 -12.62 -8.83 11.58
CA ARG A 40 -11.77 -9.95 12.05
C ARG A 40 -10.49 -9.42 12.72
N THR A 41 -10.63 -8.53 13.70
CA THR A 41 -9.62 -7.80 14.50
C THR A 41 -8.73 -8.68 15.41
N ARG A 42 -8.22 -9.80 14.90
CA ARG A 42 -7.06 -10.54 15.48
C ARG A 42 -5.86 -10.62 14.53
N ALA A 43 -5.96 -10.09 13.30
CA ALA A 43 -4.89 -10.14 12.31
C ALA A 43 -3.96 -8.91 12.30
N THR A 44 -4.39 -7.74 12.78
CA THR A 44 -3.57 -6.50 12.69
C THR A 44 -2.21 -6.63 13.35
N SER A 45 -2.13 -7.21 14.56
CA SER A 45 -0.85 -7.41 15.26
C SER A 45 0.09 -8.38 14.53
N ARG A 46 -0.46 -9.37 13.82
CA ARG A 46 0.35 -10.28 12.99
C ARG A 46 0.90 -9.52 11.78
N GLU A 47 0.05 -8.78 11.09
CA GLU A 47 0.47 -8.05 9.89
C GLU A 47 1.42 -6.89 10.21
N GLU A 48 1.27 -6.25 11.37
CA GLU A 48 2.26 -5.30 11.91
C GLU A 48 3.63 -5.95 12.08
N LYS A 49 3.69 -7.16 12.66
CA LYS A 49 4.95 -7.91 12.81
C LYS A 49 5.52 -8.33 11.46
N ASN A 50 4.68 -8.74 10.52
CA ASN A 50 5.12 -9.11 9.17
C ASN A 50 5.75 -7.90 8.47
N LEU A 51 5.07 -6.74 8.51
CA LEU A 51 5.58 -5.51 7.92
C LEU A 51 6.87 -5.03 8.61
N GLN A 52 6.95 -5.13 9.94
CA GLN A 52 8.18 -4.82 10.66
C GLN A 52 9.33 -5.73 10.24
N GLY A 53 9.08 -7.04 10.17
CA GLY A 53 10.06 -8.03 9.70
C GLY A 53 10.50 -7.77 8.25
N PHE A 54 9.58 -7.33 7.39
CA PHE A 54 9.91 -6.88 6.04
C PHE A 54 10.84 -5.66 6.07
N LEU A 55 10.52 -4.61 6.84
CA LEU A 55 11.34 -3.39 6.92
C LEU A 55 12.74 -3.67 7.50
N GLU A 56 12.84 -4.57 8.47
CA GLU A 56 14.10 -5.00 9.10
C GLU A 56 14.89 -6.04 8.29
N GLN A 57 14.30 -6.55 7.20
CA GLN A 57 14.93 -7.58 6.37
C GLN A 57 16.29 -7.07 5.84
N PRO A 58 17.38 -7.84 6.02
CA PRO A 58 18.71 -7.42 5.61
C PRO A 58 18.82 -7.35 4.08
N LYS A 59 19.71 -6.49 3.56
CA LYS A 59 19.85 -6.21 2.12
C LYS A 59 20.17 -7.44 1.29
N GLU A 60 20.81 -8.45 1.90
CA GLU A 60 21.14 -9.73 1.29
C GLU A 60 19.92 -10.48 0.78
N LYS A 61 18.74 -10.18 1.33
CA LYS A 61 17.46 -10.82 0.99
C LYS A 61 16.59 -9.99 0.04
N TRP A 62 16.97 -8.76 -0.26
CA TRP A 62 16.12 -7.86 -1.07
C TRP A 62 15.96 -8.31 -2.52
N VAL A 63 17.00 -8.93 -3.10
CA VAL A 63 16.92 -9.44 -4.48
C VAL A 63 16.03 -10.68 -4.54
N GLU A 64 16.14 -11.57 -3.54
CA GLU A 64 15.28 -12.75 -3.42
C GLU A 64 13.81 -12.36 -3.23
N SER A 65 13.53 -11.39 -2.34
CA SER A 65 12.17 -10.91 -2.06
C SER A 65 11.51 -10.19 -3.25
N ALA A 66 12.28 -9.80 -4.27
CA ALA A 66 11.73 -9.28 -5.52
C ALA A 66 10.85 -10.30 -6.26
N PHE A 67 11.00 -11.60 -6.00
CA PHE A 67 10.29 -12.68 -6.69
C PHE A 67 9.28 -13.40 -5.79
N GLU A 68 9.17 -13.01 -4.53
CA GLU A 68 8.21 -13.57 -3.59
C GLU A 68 6.80 -12.99 -3.82
N VAL A 69 5.78 -13.79 -3.48
CA VAL A 69 4.38 -13.36 -3.51
C VAL A 69 4.16 -12.23 -2.50
N ASP A 70 4.66 -12.41 -1.28
CA ASP A 70 4.68 -11.40 -0.22
C ASP A 70 5.90 -10.49 -0.38
N GLY A 71 6.14 -9.99 -1.59
CA GLY A 71 7.27 -9.12 -1.91
C GLY A 71 7.02 -7.64 -1.60
N PRO A 72 7.94 -6.74 -2.00
CA PRO A 72 7.84 -5.30 -1.70
C PRO A 72 6.52 -4.64 -2.12
N HIS A 73 5.88 -5.07 -3.21
CA HIS A 73 4.59 -4.53 -3.65
C HIS A 73 3.46 -4.89 -2.67
N TYR A 74 3.42 -6.13 -2.19
CA TYR A 74 2.45 -6.59 -1.18
C TYR A 74 2.57 -5.76 0.10
N PHE A 75 3.79 -5.67 0.64
CA PHE A 75 4.03 -4.93 1.89
C PHE A 75 3.77 -3.42 1.76
N THR A 76 3.95 -2.85 0.57
CA THR A 76 3.61 -1.44 0.32
C THR A 76 2.09 -1.21 0.43
N VAL A 77 1.26 -2.11 -0.12
CA VAL A 77 -0.21 -2.02 0.03
C VAL A 77 -0.64 -2.35 1.46
N LEU A 78 0.02 -3.33 2.08
CA LEU A 78 -0.25 -3.70 3.47
C LEU A 78 -0.01 -2.52 4.42
N ALA A 79 1.03 -1.72 4.16
CA ALA A 79 1.32 -0.52 4.94
C ALA A 79 0.12 0.43 5.03
N LEU A 80 -0.63 0.67 3.94
CA LEU A 80 -1.82 1.55 3.95
C LEU A 80 -2.84 1.17 5.02
N HIS A 81 -2.98 -0.13 5.27
CA HIS A 81 -3.99 -0.66 6.17
C HIS A 81 -3.54 -0.58 7.63
N ILE A 82 -2.24 -0.52 7.88
CA ILE A 82 -1.65 -0.78 9.21
C ILE A 82 -0.96 0.46 9.77
N LEU A 83 -0.33 1.25 8.90
CA LEU A 83 0.48 2.38 9.30
C LEU A 83 -0.27 3.68 9.11
N PRO A 84 -0.30 4.55 10.13
CA PRO A 84 -0.80 5.89 9.95
C PRO A 84 0.16 6.71 9.06
N PRO A 85 -0.32 7.83 8.46
CA PRO A 85 0.44 8.64 7.51
C PRO A 85 1.81 9.11 8.02
N GLU A 86 1.95 9.36 9.32
CA GLU A 86 3.21 9.78 9.94
C GLU A 86 4.25 8.66 9.92
N LYS A 87 3.83 7.42 10.20
CA LYS A 87 4.71 6.24 10.10
C LYS A 87 5.06 5.93 8.65
N TRP A 88 4.12 6.07 7.73
CA TRP A 88 4.41 5.98 6.30
C TRP A 88 5.50 6.95 5.88
N ARG A 89 5.36 8.23 6.24
CA ARG A 89 6.34 9.28 5.89
C ARG A 89 7.75 8.93 6.40
N ALA A 90 7.87 8.28 7.56
CA ALA A 90 9.16 7.86 8.10
C ALA A 90 9.84 6.70 7.34
N MET A 91 9.10 5.90 6.58
CA MET A 91 9.62 4.71 5.90
C MET A 91 9.42 4.69 4.38
N ARG A 92 8.70 5.66 3.82
CA ARG A 92 8.33 5.69 2.39
C ARG A 92 9.54 5.62 1.46
N VAL A 93 10.66 6.22 1.83
CA VAL A 93 11.93 6.16 1.08
C VAL A 93 12.54 4.76 1.12
N GLU A 94 12.45 4.06 2.25
CA GLU A 94 12.95 2.70 2.37
C GLU A 94 12.14 1.72 1.52
N ILE A 95 10.83 1.90 1.50
CA ILE A 95 9.93 1.15 0.61
C ILE A 95 10.24 1.46 -0.86
N LEU A 96 10.49 2.73 -1.20
CA LEU A 96 10.91 3.13 -2.55
C LEU A 96 12.19 2.42 -2.98
N ARG A 97 13.21 2.36 -2.11
CA ARG A 97 14.47 1.62 -2.38
C ARG A 97 14.21 0.16 -2.71
N ARG A 98 13.34 -0.51 -1.94
CA ARG A 98 13.02 -1.93 -2.15
C ARG A 98 12.26 -2.18 -3.46
N LEU A 99 11.36 -1.26 -3.82
CA LEU A 99 10.65 -1.30 -5.09
C LEU A 99 11.62 -1.12 -6.27
N LEU A 100 12.56 -0.19 -6.18
CA LEU A 100 13.59 0.04 -7.22
C LEU A 100 14.50 -1.17 -7.41
N VAL A 101 14.94 -1.80 -6.31
CA VAL A 101 15.71 -3.05 -6.36
C VAL A 101 14.89 -4.17 -6.98
N THR A 102 13.59 -4.24 -6.69
CA THR A 102 12.67 -5.20 -7.31
C THR A 102 12.58 -5.01 -8.83
N SER A 103 12.43 -3.76 -9.30
CA SER A 103 12.40 -3.46 -10.74
C SER A 103 13.71 -3.86 -11.41
N GLN A 104 14.86 -3.51 -10.81
CA GLN A 104 16.17 -3.91 -11.32
C GLN A 104 16.29 -5.43 -11.42
N ALA A 105 16.03 -6.14 -10.32
CA ALA A 105 16.18 -7.59 -10.23
C ALA A 105 15.34 -8.30 -11.29
N ARG A 106 14.08 -7.89 -11.46
CA ARG A 106 13.17 -8.47 -12.46
C ARG A 106 13.58 -8.16 -13.89
N ALA A 107 14.19 -6.99 -14.14
CA ALA A 107 14.68 -6.63 -15.47
C ALA A 107 15.94 -7.40 -15.85
N VAL A 108 16.89 -7.59 -14.92
CA VAL A 108 18.17 -8.26 -15.21
C VAL A 108 18.08 -9.79 -15.07
N ALA A 109 17.15 -10.30 -14.28
CA ALA A 109 16.96 -11.73 -14.01
C ALA A 109 15.47 -12.10 -13.88
N PRO A 110 14.70 -12.09 -14.98
CA PRO A 110 13.26 -12.35 -14.95
C PRO A 110 12.89 -13.75 -14.44
N GLY A 111 13.81 -14.71 -14.49
CA GLY A 111 13.63 -16.08 -13.98
C GLY A 111 13.88 -16.24 -12.47
N GLY A 112 14.18 -15.16 -11.75
CA GLY A 112 14.55 -15.20 -10.33
C GLY A 112 16.05 -15.08 -10.09
N ALA A 113 16.41 -14.42 -9.00
CA ALA A 113 17.80 -14.27 -8.57
C ALA A 113 17.88 -14.08 -7.05
N THR A 114 19.03 -14.43 -6.48
CA THR A 114 19.38 -14.14 -5.08
C THR A 114 20.36 -12.97 -4.95
N ARG A 115 20.90 -12.47 -6.08
CA ARG A 115 21.91 -11.40 -6.17
C ARG A 115 21.79 -10.65 -7.50
N LEU A 116 22.20 -9.39 -7.56
CA LEU A 116 22.27 -8.63 -8.80
C LEU A 116 23.59 -8.90 -9.53
N THR A 117 23.50 -9.59 -10.67
CA THR A 117 24.64 -9.80 -11.58
C THR A 117 24.98 -8.53 -12.38
N ASP A 118 23.99 -7.67 -12.62
CA ASP A 118 24.13 -6.39 -13.30
C ASP A 118 23.57 -5.26 -12.44
N LYS A 119 24.48 -4.43 -11.93
CA LYS A 119 24.21 -3.27 -11.08
C LYS A 119 24.25 -1.95 -11.83
N ALA A 120 24.39 -1.99 -13.17
CA ALA A 120 24.29 -0.79 -13.98
C ALA A 120 22.86 -0.25 -13.92
N VAL A 121 22.74 1.04 -13.64
CA VAL A 121 21.45 1.76 -13.67
C VAL A 121 20.85 1.62 -15.07
N LYS A 122 19.56 1.28 -15.12
CA LYS A 122 18.81 1.10 -16.37
C LYS A 122 18.02 2.34 -16.72
N ASP A 123 17.43 2.33 -17.92
CA ASP A 123 16.53 3.39 -18.34
C ASP A 123 15.35 3.56 -17.39
N TYR A 124 14.84 4.78 -17.29
CA TYR A 124 13.71 5.13 -16.41
C TYR A 124 12.50 4.19 -16.61
N SER A 125 12.26 3.73 -17.84
CA SER A 125 11.17 2.81 -18.19
C SER A 125 11.16 1.52 -17.37
N VAL A 126 12.34 1.04 -16.92
CA VAL A 126 12.46 -0.15 -16.06
C VAL A 126 11.86 0.11 -14.67
N TYR A 127 12.09 1.30 -14.11
CA TYR A 127 11.63 1.66 -12.75
C TYR A 127 10.24 2.28 -12.74
N ARG A 128 9.80 2.83 -13.89
CA ARG A 128 8.58 3.61 -14.05
C ARG A 128 7.35 2.98 -13.42
N SER A 129 7.10 1.69 -13.67
CA SER A 129 5.91 1.02 -13.11
C SER A 129 5.92 0.99 -11.58
N SER A 130 7.07 0.77 -10.97
CA SER A 130 7.21 0.71 -9.51
C SER A 130 7.17 2.11 -8.88
N LEU A 131 7.69 3.12 -9.59
CA LEU A 131 7.60 4.52 -9.19
C LEU A 131 6.16 5.03 -9.21
N LEU A 132 5.41 4.77 -10.29
CA LEU A 132 3.99 5.11 -10.39
C LEU A 132 3.17 4.38 -9.33
N PHE A 133 3.44 3.09 -9.09
CA PHE A 133 2.80 2.35 -8.01
C PHE A 133 3.06 2.99 -6.63
N TRP A 134 4.30 3.37 -6.33
CA TRP A 134 4.63 4.06 -5.09
C TRP A 134 3.91 5.40 -4.97
N ALA A 135 3.87 6.18 -6.05
CA ALA A 135 3.19 7.49 -6.08
C ALA A 135 1.70 7.36 -5.82
N LEU A 136 1.05 6.35 -6.39
CA LEU A 136 -0.36 6.07 -6.12
C LEU A 136 -0.60 5.80 -4.64
N VAL A 137 0.27 5.01 -4.00
CA VAL A 137 0.17 4.72 -2.57
C VAL A 137 0.38 5.98 -1.72
N ASP A 138 1.38 6.81 -2.03
CA ASP A 138 1.61 8.08 -1.33
C ASP A 138 0.42 9.06 -1.49
N LEU A 139 -0.18 9.13 -2.68
CA LEU A 139 -1.40 9.90 -2.93
C LEU A 139 -2.59 9.39 -2.09
N ILE A 140 -2.76 8.07 -1.95
CA ILE A 140 -3.80 7.50 -1.08
C ILE A 140 -3.56 7.90 0.39
N TYR A 141 -2.32 7.87 0.88
CA TYR A 141 -2.02 8.40 2.22
C TYR A 141 -2.39 9.88 2.37
N ASN A 142 -2.14 10.69 1.34
CA ASN A 142 -2.49 12.10 1.33
C ASN A 142 -4.01 12.34 1.36
N MET A 143 -4.83 11.43 0.81
CA MET A 143 -6.30 11.48 0.94
C MET A 143 -6.73 11.30 2.40
N PHE A 144 -6.04 10.44 3.15
CA PHE A 144 -6.41 10.06 4.52
C PHE A 144 -5.68 10.81 5.63
N LYS A 145 -4.94 11.89 5.31
CA LYS A 145 -4.21 12.71 6.30
C LYS A 145 -5.09 13.35 7.39
N LYS A 146 -6.41 13.40 7.19
CA LYS A 146 -7.39 13.94 8.15
C LYS A 146 -7.95 12.87 9.11
N VAL A 147 -7.64 11.60 8.88
CA VAL A 147 -8.06 10.51 9.74
C VAL A 147 -7.39 10.66 11.11
N PRO A 148 -8.13 10.64 12.22
CA PRO A 148 -7.52 10.72 13.55
C PRO A 148 -6.61 9.53 13.84
N THR A 149 -5.35 9.81 14.19
CA THR A 149 -4.30 8.82 14.48
C THR A 149 -4.11 8.55 15.97
N SER A 150 -4.82 9.28 16.83
CA SER A 150 -4.79 9.17 18.29
C SER A 150 -5.28 7.80 18.80
N ASN A 151 -4.75 7.36 19.96
CA ASN A 151 -4.97 6.11 20.73
C ASN A 151 -6.43 5.60 20.84
N THR A 152 -7.08 5.33 19.71
CA THR A 152 -8.37 4.65 19.63
C THR A 152 -8.18 3.16 19.87
N GLU A 153 -9.12 2.54 20.59
CA GLU A 153 -9.16 1.09 20.72
C GLU A 153 -9.23 0.46 19.31
N GLY A 154 -8.16 -0.21 18.88
CA GLY A 154 -8.06 -0.84 17.55
C GLY A 154 -7.10 -0.17 16.56
N GLY A 155 -6.49 0.97 16.88
CA GLY A 155 -5.41 1.58 16.10
C GLY A 155 -5.82 2.16 14.74
N TRP A 156 -4.83 2.43 13.88
CA TRP A 156 -5.01 3.10 12.59
C TRP A 156 -6.08 2.44 11.71
N SER A 157 -6.07 1.11 11.59
CA SER A 157 -7.02 0.39 10.74
C SER A 157 -8.47 0.63 11.14
N CYS A 158 -8.75 0.70 12.44
CA CYS A 158 -10.09 1.04 12.95
C CYS A 158 -10.46 2.47 12.61
N SER A 159 -9.58 3.44 12.91
CA SER A 159 -9.83 4.85 12.63
C SER A 159 -10.06 5.11 11.14
N LEU A 160 -9.28 4.47 10.26
CA LEU A 160 -9.43 4.57 8.82
C LEU A 160 -10.78 4.00 8.37
N ALA A 161 -11.16 2.82 8.87
CA ALA A 161 -12.43 2.20 8.52
C ALA A 161 -13.65 3.02 8.98
N GLU A 162 -13.60 3.58 10.19
CA GLU A 162 -14.64 4.50 10.66
C GLU A 162 -14.69 5.76 9.83
N TYR A 163 -13.53 6.35 9.50
CA TYR A 163 -13.49 7.54 8.66
C TYR A 163 -14.11 7.29 7.28
N ILE A 164 -13.79 6.16 6.64
CA ILE A 164 -14.33 5.79 5.34
C ILE A 164 -15.86 5.75 5.35
N ARG A 165 -16.48 5.17 6.39
CA ARG A 165 -17.94 5.01 6.47
C ARG A 165 -18.73 6.31 6.65
N HIS A 166 -18.07 7.37 7.10
CA HIS A 166 -18.74 8.63 7.45
C HIS A 166 -18.34 9.80 6.55
N ASN A 167 -17.36 9.62 5.67
CA ASN A 167 -16.77 10.70 4.88
C ASN A 167 -16.76 10.38 3.37
N ASP A 168 -17.80 9.72 2.85
CA ASP A 168 -17.89 9.32 1.43
C ASP A 168 -17.61 10.50 0.47
N MET A 169 -18.32 11.63 0.63
CA MET A 169 -18.17 12.79 -0.26
C MET A 169 -16.74 13.39 -0.19
N PRO A 170 -16.18 13.74 0.99
CA PRO A 170 -14.78 14.16 1.08
C PRO A 170 -13.76 13.17 0.50
N ILE A 171 -14.03 11.87 0.59
CA ILE A 171 -13.14 10.83 0.04
C ILE A 171 -13.21 10.80 -1.48
N CYS A 172 -14.40 10.89 -2.07
CA CYS A 172 -14.57 11.01 -3.52
C CYS A 172 -13.84 12.25 -4.06
N GLU A 173 -14.02 13.41 -3.45
CA GLU A 173 -13.33 14.65 -3.84
C GLU A 173 -11.81 14.52 -3.72
N ALA A 174 -11.32 13.87 -2.65
CA ALA A 174 -9.90 13.63 -2.46
C ALA A 174 -9.34 12.62 -3.49
N ALA A 175 -10.12 11.61 -3.87
CA ALA A 175 -9.78 10.63 -4.89
C ALA A 175 -9.68 11.27 -6.28
N ASP A 176 -10.64 12.13 -6.64
CA ASP A 176 -10.60 12.87 -7.91
C ASP A 176 -9.37 13.76 -8.00
N LYS A 177 -9.04 14.46 -6.91
CA LYS A 177 -7.82 15.27 -6.83
C LYS A 177 -6.56 14.41 -6.95
N ALA A 178 -6.51 13.28 -6.24
CA ALA A 178 -5.38 12.35 -6.29
C ALA A 178 -5.19 11.78 -7.71
N LEU A 179 -6.27 11.37 -8.37
CA LEU A 179 -6.24 10.87 -9.74
C LEU A 179 -5.77 11.93 -10.73
N LYS A 180 -6.26 13.17 -10.57
CA LYS A 180 -5.80 14.31 -11.38
C LYS A 180 -4.30 14.54 -11.22
N THR A 181 -3.80 14.61 -9.99
CA THR A 181 -2.35 14.74 -9.73
C THR A 181 -1.57 13.55 -10.30
N PHE A 182 -2.08 12.33 -10.17
CA PHE A 182 -1.42 11.16 -10.75
C PHE A 182 -1.29 11.25 -12.27
N GLN A 183 -2.36 11.64 -12.97
CA GLN A 183 -2.39 11.72 -14.42
C GLN A 183 -1.64 12.93 -15.00
N GLU A 184 -1.75 14.09 -14.35
CA GLU A 184 -1.18 15.34 -14.87
C GLU A 184 0.26 15.57 -14.42
N GLU A 185 0.66 15.09 -13.24
CA GLU A 185 1.99 15.34 -12.68
C GLU A 185 2.89 14.11 -12.74
N PHE A 186 2.40 12.92 -12.36
CA PHE A 186 3.25 11.71 -12.29
C PHE A 186 3.37 10.96 -13.62
N MET A 187 2.29 10.80 -14.37
CA MET A 187 2.33 10.08 -15.65
C MET A 187 3.21 10.74 -16.71
N PRO A 188 3.34 12.08 -16.80
CA PRO A 188 4.23 12.69 -17.80
C PRO A 188 5.72 12.60 -17.48
N VAL A 189 6.10 12.23 -16.25
CA VAL A 189 7.50 12.15 -15.83
C VAL A 189 8.28 11.17 -16.71
N GLU A 190 9.49 11.57 -17.14
CA GLU A 190 10.37 10.75 -17.98
C GLU A 190 11.70 10.42 -17.32
N THR A 191 12.03 11.09 -16.20
CA THR A 191 13.28 10.88 -15.48
C THR A 191 13.09 10.61 -13.99
N PHE A 192 14.09 9.99 -13.36
CA PHE A 192 14.05 9.72 -11.92
C PHE A 192 14.10 11.01 -11.09
N SER A 193 14.87 12.02 -11.53
CA SER A 193 14.96 13.30 -10.83
C SER A 193 13.63 14.06 -10.83
N GLU A 194 12.96 14.13 -11.97
CA GLU A 194 11.60 14.70 -12.07
C GLU A 194 10.61 13.99 -11.16
N PHE A 195 10.68 12.64 -11.08
CA PHE A 195 9.84 11.88 -10.18
C PHE A 195 10.05 12.29 -8.72
N LEU A 196 11.30 12.45 -8.27
CA LEU A 196 11.61 12.84 -6.90
C LEU A 196 11.12 14.26 -6.57
N ASP A 197 11.15 15.17 -7.54
CA ASP A 197 10.60 16.52 -7.41
C ASP A 197 9.09 16.48 -7.20
N VAL A 198 8.35 15.86 -8.13
CA VAL A 198 6.89 15.72 -8.07
C VAL A 198 6.44 14.94 -6.81
N ALA A 199 7.20 13.92 -6.40
CA ALA A 199 6.95 13.16 -5.19
C ALA A 199 7.26 13.92 -3.88
N GLY A 200 7.88 15.09 -3.95
CA GLY A 200 8.32 15.86 -2.78
C GLY A 200 9.35 15.11 -1.95
N LEU A 201 10.29 14.41 -2.62
CA LEU A 201 11.34 13.60 -2.00
C LEU A 201 12.72 14.26 -2.02
N LEU A 202 12.89 15.41 -2.69
CA LEU A 202 14.19 16.10 -2.78
C LEU A 202 14.76 16.54 -1.42
N SER A 203 13.92 16.71 -0.39
CA SER A 203 14.39 16.98 0.97
C SER A 203 14.94 15.74 1.69
N GLU A 204 14.55 14.54 1.25
CA GLU A 204 14.94 13.25 1.85
C GLU A 204 16.02 12.53 1.02
N ILE A 205 16.08 12.80 -0.29
CA ILE A 205 17.05 12.28 -1.25
C ILE A 205 17.81 13.46 -1.85
N THR A 206 18.98 13.75 -1.27
CA THR A 206 19.77 14.93 -1.61
C THR A 206 20.62 14.79 -2.88
N ASP A 207 20.87 13.56 -3.32
CA ASP A 207 21.61 13.26 -4.56
C ASP A 207 20.83 12.27 -5.43
N PRO A 208 19.88 12.76 -6.26
CA PRO A 208 19.11 11.92 -7.19
C PRO A 208 19.98 11.13 -8.19
N GLU A 209 21.11 11.70 -8.61
CA GLU A 209 21.98 11.12 -9.64
C GLU A 209 22.75 9.92 -9.10
N SER A 210 23.27 10.02 -7.86
CA SER A 210 23.97 8.91 -7.22
C SER A 210 23.02 7.89 -6.60
N PHE A 211 21.80 8.28 -6.21
CA PHE A 211 20.89 7.46 -5.41
C PHE A 211 20.68 6.05 -5.95
N LEU A 212 20.32 5.91 -7.25
CA LEU A 212 20.11 4.60 -7.87
C LEU A 212 21.40 3.79 -7.93
N LYS A 213 22.50 4.42 -8.30
CA LYS A 213 23.81 3.75 -8.40
C LYS A 213 24.25 3.23 -7.03
N ASP A 214 24.16 4.05 -5.99
CA ASP A 214 24.55 3.70 -4.63
C ASP A 214 23.62 2.64 -4.04
N LEU A 215 22.32 2.72 -4.31
CA LEU A 215 21.34 1.71 -3.94
C LEU A 215 21.69 0.35 -4.53
N LEU A 216 21.90 0.27 -5.85
CA LEU A 216 22.22 -0.98 -6.54
C LEU A 216 23.56 -1.57 -6.10
N ASN A 217 24.55 -0.73 -5.79
CA ASN A 217 25.83 -1.17 -5.24
C ASN A 217 25.73 -1.66 -3.80
N SER A 218 24.71 -1.24 -3.06
CA SER A 218 24.52 -1.61 -1.65
C SER A 218 23.84 -2.97 -1.42
N VAL A 219 23.25 -3.57 -2.46
CA VAL A 219 22.65 -4.91 -2.43
C VAL A 219 23.61 -5.94 -3.04
N PRO A 220 23.57 -7.22 -2.64
CA PRO A 220 24.50 -8.24 -3.12
C PRO A 220 24.43 -8.46 -4.64
#